data_AF-K2EDL3-F1
#
_entry.id   AF-K2EDL3-F1
#
_cell.length_a   1.000
_cell.length_b   1.000
_cell.length_c   1.000
_cell.angle_alpha   90.00
_cell.angle_beta   90.00
_cell.angle_gamma   90.00
#
_symmetry.space_group_name_H-M   'P 1'
#
loop_
_entity.id
_entity.type
_entity.pdbx_description
1 polymer ?
#
loop_
_entity_poly.entity_id
_entity_poly.type
_entity_poly.pdbx_seq_one_letter_code
_entity_poly.pdbx_strand_id
1 'polypeptide(L)' 'MPSGKLAQKLGIKTADLLNRATEHGYLMLNGDKHVTTPKGEMAGVEFIAKGRFGPYFLWPQDFHPV' A
#
# COMPACT_ATOMS: atom_id res chain seq x y z
N MET A 1 4.09 8.45 -0.56
CA MET A 1 3.03 8.98 -1.45
C MET A 1 1.78 8.11 -1.37
N PRO A 2 0.56 8.64 -1.52
CA PRO A 2 -0.67 7.86 -1.42
C PRO A 2 -0.77 6.78 -2.50
N SER A 3 -1.44 5.65 -2.20
CA SER A 3 -1.59 4.51 -3.14
C SER A 3 -2.07 4.94 -4.53
N GLY A 4 -3.01 5.87 -4.62
CA GLY A 4 -3.52 6.37 -5.91
C GLY A 4 -2.48 7.12 -6.75
N LYS A 5 -1.56 7.86 -6.11
CA LYS A 5 -0.45 8.52 -6.84
C LYS A 5 0.59 7.50 -7.30
N LEU A 6 0.90 6.50 -6.47
CA LEU A 6 1.84 5.44 -6.83
C LEU A 6 1.30 4.59 -7.99
N ALA A 7 0.03 4.18 -7.91
CA ALA A 7 -0.63 3.41 -8.96
C ALA A 7 -0.64 4.17 -10.30
N GLN A 8 -0.93 5.47 -10.29
CA GLN A 8 -0.79 6.33 -11.48
C GLN A 8 0.63 6.34 -12.03
N LYS A 9 1.66 6.49 -11.18
CA LYS A 9 3.07 6.46 -11.60
C LYS A 9 3.45 5.13 -12.25
N LEU A 10 2.91 4.03 -11.74
CA LEU A 10 3.13 2.67 -12.24
C LEU A 10 2.23 2.29 -13.44
N GLY A 11 1.28 3.14 -13.82
CA GLY A 11 0.32 2.85 -14.89
C GLY A 11 -0.67 1.72 -14.57
N ILE A 12 -0.90 1.42 -13.29
CA ILE A 12 -1.82 0.37 -12.83
C ILE A 12 -2.97 0.96 -11.99
N LYS A 13 -4.01 0.17 -11.73
CA LYS A 13 -5.08 0.58 -10.81
C LYS A 13 -4.61 0.46 -9.36
N THR A 14 -5.15 1.29 -8.48
CA THR A 14 -4.88 1.22 -7.03
C THR A 14 -5.22 -0.17 -6.46
N ALA A 15 -6.29 -0.80 -6.96
CA ALA A 15 -6.65 -2.17 -6.56
C ALA A 15 -5.55 -3.17 -6.93
N ASP A 16 -5.01 -3.11 -8.15
CA ASP A 16 -3.90 -3.97 -8.58
C ASP A 16 -2.64 -3.75 -7.73
N LEU A 17 -2.32 -2.50 -7.38
CA LEU A 17 -1.21 -2.18 -6.48
C LEU A 17 -1.38 -2.86 -5.11
N LEU A 18 -2.56 -2.74 -4.50
CA LEU A 18 -2.86 -3.32 -3.19
C LEU A 18 -2.88 -4.85 -3.25
N ASN A 19 -3.44 -5.43 -4.31
CA ASN A 19 -3.44 -6.88 -4.53
C ASN A 19 -2.02 -7.41 -4.63
N ARG A 20 -1.18 -6.85 -5.50
CA ARG A 20 0.23 -7.27 -5.63
C ARG A 20 0.99 -7.08 -4.32
N ALA A 21 0.76 -5.97 -3.63
CA ALA A 21 1.40 -5.76 -2.33
C ALA A 21 0.97 -6.82 -1.30
N THR A 22 -0.27 -7.31 -1.38
CA THR A 22 -0.78 -8.40 -0.53
C THR A 22 -0.21 -9.75 -0.95
N GLU A 23 -0.18 -10.07 -2.25
CA GLU A 23 0.39 -11.30 -2.81
C GLU A 23 1.88 -11.44 -2.47
N HIS A 24 2.64 -10.34 -2.53
CA HIS A 24 4.05 -10.33 -2.16
C HIS A 24 4.28 -10.20 -0.64
N GLY A 25 3.21 -10.13 0.16
CA GLY A 25 3.26 -10.10 1.63
C GLY A 25 3.70 -8.76 2.24
N TYR A 26 3.68 -7.66 1.48
CA TYR A 26 3.87 -6.30 2.02
C TYR A 26 2.62 -5.79 2.74
N LEU A 27 1.45 -6.19 2.25
CA LEU A 27 0.17 -5.98 2.90
C LEU A 27 -0.43 -7.32 3.33
N MET A 28 -1.35 -7.26 4.27
CA MET A 28 -2.14 -8.38 4.72
C MET A 28 -3.59 -7.94 4.85
N LEU A 29 -4.52 -8.83 4.51
CA LEU A 29 -5.94 -8.63 4.81
C LEU A 29 -6.18 -9.00 6.27
N ASN A 30 -6.60 -8.02 7.07
CA ASN A 30 -7.09 -8.21 8.42
C ASN A 30 -8.61 -7.98 8.42
N GLY A 31 -9.37 -9.05 8.21
CA GLY A 31 -10.80 -8.97 7.91
C GLY A 31 -11.03 -8.28 6.56
N ASP A 32 -11.80 -7.20 6.55
CA ASP A 32 -12.12 -6.43 5.34
C ASP A 32 -11.12 -5.30 5.04
N LYS A 33 -10.08 -5.14 5.85
CA LYS A 33 -9.12 -4.04 5.72
C LYS A 33 -7.73 -4.56 5.43
N HIS A 34 -7.04 -3.89 4.51
CA HIS A 34 -5.62 -4.09 4.34
C HIS A 34 -4.88 -3.47 5.54
N VAL A 35 -3.85 -4.15 6.01
CA VAL A 35 -2.90 -3.68 7.02
C VAL A 35 -1.48 -3.90 6.51
N THR A 36 -0.55 -3.04 6.94
CA THR A 36 0.87 -3.21 6.59
C THR A 36 1.46 -4.35 7.40
N THR A 37 2.25 -5.20 6.75
CA THR A 37 3.03 -6.24 7.44
C THR A 37 4.40 -5.71 7.84
N PRO A 38 5.17 -6.42 8.68
CA PRO A 38 6.56 -6.06 8.94
C PRO A 38 7.39 -5.93 7.66
N LYS A 39 7.11 -6.75 6.64
CA LYS A 39 7.76 -6.65 5.33
C LYS A 39 7.38 -5.36 4.59
N GLY A 40 6.12 -4.95 4.66
CA GLY A 40 5.66 -3.67 4.13
C GLY A 40 6.32 -2.48 4.83
N GLU A 41 6.40 -2.50 6.15
CA GLU A 41 7.06 -1.45 6.93
C GLU A 41 8.57 -1.36 6.59
N MET A 42 9.25 -2.50 6.46
CA MET A 42 10.65 -2.55 6.02
C MET A 42 10.83 -2.03 4.58
N ALA A 43 9.84 -2.22 3.72
CA ALA A 43 9.81 -1.64 2.38
C ALA A 43 9.47 -0.13 2.40
N GLY A 44 9.21 0.47 3.56
CA GLY A 44 8.88 1.88 3.73
C GLY A 44 7.39 2.20 3.52
N VAL A 45 6.52 1.20 3.55
CA VAL A 45 5.07 1.38 3.50
C VAL A 45 4.57 1.73 4.89
N GLU A 46 3.80 2.82 5.01
CA GLU A 46 3.21 3.26 6.27
C GLU A 46 1.68 3.27 6.17
N PHE A 47 1.01 2.69 7.17
CA PHE A 47 -0.44 2.76 7.27
C PHE A 47 -0.86 3.91 8.17
N ILE A 48 -1.57 4.87 7.61
CA ILE A 48 -2.10 6.03 8.33
C ILE A 48 -3.57 5.76 8.65
N ALA A 49 -3.85 5.32 9.87
CA ALA A 49 -5.22 5.02 10.32
C ALA A 49 -6.07 6.27 10.58
N LYS A 50 -5.44 7.39 11.01
CA LYS A 50 -6.11 8.66 11.34
C LYS A 50 -5.81 9.75 10.30
N GLY A 51 -6.28 9.54 9.07
CA GLY A 51 -6.25 10.56 8.03
C GLY A 51 -7.47 11.48 8.06
N ARG A 52 -7.32 12.74 7.62
CA ARG A 52 -8.44 13.68 7.40
C ARG A 52 -9.52 13.11 6.47
N PHE A 53 -9.15 12.20 5.57
CA PHE A 53 -10.02 11.55 4.60
C PHE A 53 -10.27 10.06 4.89
N GLY A 54 -9.97 9.60 6.11
CA GLY A 54 -10.01 8.19 6.48
C GLY A 54 -8.64 7.49 6.37
N PRO A 55 -8.59 6.17 6.58
CA PRO A 55 -7.34 5.40 6.58
C PRO A 55 -6.75 5.28 5.18
N TYR A 56 -5.43 5.48 5.04
CA TYR A 56 -4.72 5.36 3.77
C TYR A 56 -3.28 4.86 3.95
N PHE A 57 -2.68 4.37 2.86
CA PHE A 57 -1.28 3.94 2.84
C PHE A 57 -0.39 5.00 2.21
N LEU A 58 0.77 5.21 2.81
CA LEU A 58 1.89 5.93 2.24
C LEU A 58 2.94 4.92 1.75
N TRP A 59 3.36 5.13 0.51
CA TRP A 59 4.35 4.29 -0.15
C TRP A 59 5.63 5.09 -0.45
N PRO A 60 6.80 4.44 -0.47
CA PRO A 60 7.99 5.03 -1.06
C PRO A 60 7.75 5.45 -2.50
N GLN A 61 8.43 6.50 -2.97
CA GLN A 61 8.29 6.93 -4.36
C GLN A 61 8.82 5.90 -5.37
N ASP A 62 9.76 5.07 -4.93
CA ASP A 62 10.42 4.04 -5.74
C ASP A 62 9.91 2.63 -5.41
N PHE A 63 8.78 2.54 -4.71
CA PHE A 63 8.17 1.26 -4.40
C PHE A 63 7.67 0.58 -5.67
N HIS A 64 8.19 -0.61 -5.92
CA HIS A 64 7.74 -1.47 -6.99
C HIS A 64 7.35 -2.82 -6.37
N PRO A 65 6.08 -3.22 -6.46
CA PRO A 65 5.68 -4.58 -6.15
C PRO A 65 6.14 -5.48 -7.32
N VAL A 66 7.41 -5.86 -7.29
CA VAL A 66 8.06 -6.82 -8.21
C VAL A 66 8.08 -8.22 -7.63
#